data_AF-V9F3R2-F1
#
_entry.id   AF-V9F3R2-F1
#
_cell.length_a   1.000
_cell.length_b   1.000
_cell.length_c   1.000
_cell.angle_alpha   90.00
_cell.angle_beta   90.00
_cell.angle_gamma   90.00
#
_symmetry.space_group_name_H-M   'P 1'
#
loop_
_entity.id
_entity.type
_entity.pdbx_description
1 polymer ?
#
loop_
_entity_poly.entity_id
_entity_poly.type
_entity_poly.pdbx_seq_one_letter_code
_entity_poly.pdbx_strand_id
1 'polypeptide(L)'
;MPAVVTARIVKQFSREDCDNGVYRVEVSKSVTTHHHNIAQSLYRRYAENLKVVDPSLLGLAKNLYEGGSSVKRILQFLKTRSDKIIVSEDVHNIVQTFKLEEGRVPLKLE
;
A
#
# COMPACT_ATOMS: atom_id res chain seq x y z
N MET A 1 8.15 5.71 17.93
CA MET A 1 8.13 7.03 18.59
C MET A 1 6.75 7.66 18.32
N PRO A 2 5.97 8.07 19.34
CA PRO A 2 4.66 8.67 19.10
C PRO A 2 4.82 10.07 18.48
N ALA A 3 4.03 10.37 17.45
CA ALA A 3 4.01 11.68 16.83
C ALA A 3 3.38 12.70 17.79
N VAL A 4 4.15 13.69 18.21
CA VAL A 4 3.65 14.81 19.03
C VAL A 4 2.99 15.81 18.08
N VAL A 5 1.68 15.98 18.18
CA VAL A 5 0.95 17.01 17.45
C VAL A 5 0.95 18.27 18.30
N THR A 6 1.75 19.25 17.91
CA THR A 6 1.82 20.54 18.62
C THR A 6 0.78 21.51 18.06
N ALA A 7 -0.31 21.72 18.78
CA ALA A 7 -1.29 22.75 18.44
C ALA A 7 -0.88 24.10 19.06
N ARG A 8 -0.82 25.16 18.25
CA ARG A 8 -0.60 26.54 18.73
C ARG A 8 -1.94 27.24 18.83
N ILE A 9 -2.28 27.73 20.03
CA ILE A 9 -3.45 28.60 20.22
C ILE A 9 -3.10 29.95 19.57
N VAL A 10 -3.79 30.29 18.49
CA VAL A 10 -3.55 31.53 17.73
C VAL A 10 -4.49 32.66 18.12
N LYS A 11 -5.61 32.35 18.78
CA LYS A 11 -6.57 33.33 19.26
C LYS A 11 -7.30 32.81 20.49
N GLN A 12 -7.44 33.66 21.50
CA GLN A 12 -8.29 33.45 22.66
C GLN A 12 -9.50 34.39 22.51
N PHE A 13 -10.68 33.90 22.85
CA PHE A 13 -11.93 34.66 22.80
C PHE A 13 -12.36 34.98 24.23
N SER A 14 -12.73 36.24 24.45
CA SER A 14 -13.33 36.74 25.69
C SER A 14 -14.84 36.63 25.63
N ARG A 15 -15.52 36.86 26.76
CA ARG A 15 -16.99 36.75 26.87
C ARG A 15 -17.76 37.71 25.96
N GLU A 16 -17.10 38.79 25.55
CA GLU A 16 -17.61 39.79 24.61
C GLU A 16 -17.52 39.38 23.13
N ASP A 17 -16.76 38.33 22.80
CA ASP A 17 -16.56 37.85 21.43
C ASP A 17 -17.62 36.81 20.99
N CYS A 18 -18.64 36.55 21.81
CA CYS A 18 -19.68 35.56 21.51
C CYS A 18 -20.96 36.21 20.95
N ASP A 19 -21.55 35.55 19.95
CA ASP A 19 -22.87 35.92 19.42
C ASP A 19 -23.93 35.08 20.16
N ASN A 20 -24.78 35.72 20.96
CA ASN A 20 -25.79 35.06 21.81
C ASN A 20 -25.24 33.91 22.68
N GLY A 21 -24.02 34.04 23.21
CA GLY A 21 -23.40 33.01 24.03
C GLY A 21 -22.78 31.85 23.24
N VAL A 22 -22.77 31.92 21.90
CA VAL A 22 -22.17 30.92 21.02
C VAL A 22 -20.79 31.40 20.55
N TYR A 23 -19.78 30.56 20.77
CA TYR A 23 -18.44 30.77 20.23
C TYR A 23 -18.25 29.91 18.98
N ARG A 24 -17.70 30.49 17.92
CA ARG A 24 -17.33 29.75 16.71
C ARG A 24 -15.82 29.60 16.66
N VAL A 25 -15.36 28.36 16.72
CA VAL A 25 -13.94 28.03 16.52
C VAL A 25 -13.70 27.77 15.03
N GLU A 26 -12.82 28.54 14.43
CA GLU A 26 -12.40 28.36 13.04
C GLU A 26 -10.92 27.95 12.99
N VAL A 27 -10.64 26.80 12.37
CA VAL A 27 -9.26 26.32 12.18
C VAL A 27 -8.72 26.97 10.90
N SER A 28 -8.01 28.10 11.04
CA SER A 28 -7.53 28.85 9.86
C SER A 28 -6.38 28.17 9.11
N LYS A 29 -5.55 27.38 9.81
CA LYS A 29 -4.40 26.67 9.21
C LYS A 29 -4.13 25.37 9.96
N SER A 30 -4.13 24.26 9.22
CA SER A 30 -3.62 22.97 9.69
C SER A 30 -2.39 22.60 8.86
N VAL A 31 -1.23 22.43 9.50
CA VAL A 31 -0.02 21.93 8.85
C VAL A 31 0.18 20.48 9.27
N THR A 32 -0.15 19.56 8.37
CA THR A 32 0.16 18.14 8.56
C THR A 32 1.60 17.90 8.11
N THR A 33 2.55 17.91 9.04
CA THR A 33 3.93 17.50 8.75
C THR A 33 4.02 15.98 8.81
N HIS A 34 4.19 15.34 7.66
CA HIS A 34 4.56 13.94 7.59
C HIS A 34 6.07 13.80 7.83
N HIS A 35 6.49 13.00 8.83
CA HIS A 35 7.90 12.71 9.09
C HIS A 35 8.55 11.76 8.05
N HIS A 36 7.86 11.49 6.94
CA HIS A 36 8.35 10.66 5.86
C HIS A 36 7.88 11.22 4.52
N ASN A 37 8.68 10.96 3.48
CA ASN A 37 8.43 11.46 2.15
C ASN A 37 7.21 10.73 1.54
N ILE A 38 6.07 11.41 1.41
CA ILE A 38 4.91 10.89 0.67
C ILE A 38 5.16 11.16 -0.81
N ALA A 39 6.04 10.38 -1.41
CA ALA A 39 6.25 10.40 -2.85
C ALA A 39 5.18 9.54 -3.54
N GLN A 40 4.71 9.96 -4.72
CA GLN A 40 3.80 9.16 -5.54
C GLN A 40 4.39 7.78 -5.88
N SER A 41 5.72 7.65 -5.87
CA SER A 41 6.44 6.38 -5.99
C SER A 41 6.25 5.44 -4.79
N LEU A 42 6.10 5.97 -3.56
CA LEU A 42 5.72 5.18 -2.39
C LEU A 42 4.27 4.69 -2.51
N TYR A 43 3.35 5.53 -2.99
CA TYR A 43 1.96 5.13 -3.24
C TYR A 43 1.86 3.95 -4.22
N ARG A 44 2.66 3.96 -5.29
CA ARG A 44 2.71 2.85 -6.27
C ARG A 44 3.24 1.54 -5.69
N ARG A 45 3.91 1.58 -4.53
CA ARG A 45 4.48 0.40 -3.84
C ARG A 45 3.56 -0.18 -2.76
N TYR A 46 2.37 0.38 -2.53
CA TYR A 46 1.42 -0.24 -1.61
C TYR A 46 0.99 -1.62 -2.12
N ALA A 47 0.80 -2.57 -1.19
CA ALA A 47 0.49 -3.96 -1.51
C ALA A 47 -0.77 -4.11 -2.39
N GLU A 48 -1.74 -3.21 -2.24
CA GLU A 48 -2.97 -3.15 -3.04
C GLU A 48 -2.69 -2.88 -4.53
N ASN A 49 -1.66 -2.07 -4.81
CA ASN A 49 -1.27 -1.67 -6.16
C ASN A 49 -0.38 -2.71 -6.85
N LEU A 50 0.33 -3.54 -6.09
CA LEU A 50 1.26 -4.56 -6.61
C LEU A 50 0.62 -5.95 -6.77
N LYS A 51 -0.44 -6.26 -6.01
CA LYS A 51 -1.08 -7.59 -6.08
C LYS A 51 -1.79 -7.82 -7.41
N VAL A 52 -1.35 -8.84 -8.16
CA VAL A 52 -2.16 -9.43 -9.23
C VAL A 52 -3.28 -10.24 -8.59
N VAL A 53 -4.52 -9.77 -8.73
CA VAL A 53 -5.71 -10.43 -8.14
C VAL A 53 -6.49 -11.22 -9.19
N ASP A 54 -6.22 -10.99 -10.48
CA ASP A 54 -6.95 -11.67 -11.56
C ASP A 54 -6.69 -13.19 -11.53
N PRO A 55 -7.72 -14.00 -11.23
CA PRO A 55 -7.54 -15.44 -11.04
C PRO A 55 -7.19 -16.16 -12.35
N SER A 56 -7.61 -15.63 -13.50
CA SER A 56 -7.29 -16.21 -14.81
C SER A 56 -5.81 -16.03 -15.13
N LEU A 57 -5.27 -14.84 -14.86
CA LEU A 57 -3.86 -14.52 -15.07
C LEU A 57 -2.96 -15.31 -14.11
N LEU A 58 -3.38 -15.48 -12.86
CA LEU A 58 -2.69 -16.33 -11.88
C LEU A 58 -2.69 -17.81 -12.29
N GLY A 59 -3.80 -18.33 -12.81
CA GLY A 59 -3.87 -19.69 -13.34
C GLY A 59 -2.92 -19.93 -14.51
N LEU A 60 -2.82 -18.96 -15.43
CA LEU A 60 -1.85 -19.04 -16.53
C LEU A 60 -0.40 -18.94 -16.05
N ALA A 61 -0.13 -18.11 -15.04
CA ALA A 61 1.19 -18.04 -14.40
C ALA A 61 1.56 -19.35 -13.68
N LYS A 62 0.58 -20.02 -13.07
CA LYS A 62 0.74 -21.34 -12.46
C LYS A 62 1.07 -22.40 -13.51
N ASN A 63 0.35 -22.43 -14.63
CA ASN A 63 0.68 -23.33 -15.75
C ASN A 63 2.09 -23.11 -16.30
N LEU A 64 2.54 -21.84 -16.39
CA LEU A 64 3.92 -21.53 -16.78
C LEU A 64 4.93 -22.03 -15.75
N TYR A 65 4.63 -21.89 -14.46
CA TYR A 65 5.46 -22.38 -13.36
C TYR A 65 5.56 -23.91 -13.35
N GLU A 66 4.44 -24.62 -13.47
CA GLU A 66 4.39 -26.08 -13.55
C GLU A 66 5.11 -26.61 -14.79
N GLY A 67 5.06 -25.86 -15.91
CA GLY A 67 5.87 -26.11 -17.10
C GLY A 67 7.37 -25.80 -16.95
N GLY A 68 7.84 -25.46 -15.75
CA GLY A 68 9.26 -25.20 -15.45
C GLY A 68 9.77 -23.85 -15.93
N SER A 69 8.89 -22.89 -16.24
CA SER A 69 9.33 -21.57 -16.69
C SER A 69 10.07 -20.82 -15.60
N SER A 70 11.10 -20.06 -16.00
CA SER A 70 11.84 -19.22 -15.06
C SER A 70 11.01 -18.06 -14.54
N VAL A 71 11.33 -17.60 -13.32
CA VAL A 71 10.71 -16.43 -12.67
C VAL A 71 10.75 -15.18 -13.58
N LYS A 72 11.85 -14.99 -14.33
CA LYS A 72 11.97 -13.89 -15.29
C LYS A 72 10.93 -13.97 -16.41
N ARG A 73 10.65 -15.17 -16.92
CA ARG A 73 9.65 -15.39 -17.98
C ARG A 73 8.23 -15.17 -17.45
N ILE A 74 7.96 -15.62 -16.23
CA ILE A 74 6.67 -15.39 -15.55
C ILE A 74 6.47 -13.89 -15.31
N LEU A 75 7.50 -13.17 -14.86
CA LEU A 75 7.47 -11.71 -14.70
C LEU A 75 7.17 -10.98 -16.02
N GLN A 76 7.85 -11.36 -17.10
CA GLN A 76 7.62 -10.77 -18.42
C GLN A 76 6.17 -11.01 -18.89
N PHE A 77 5.66 -12.22 -18.70
CA PHE A 77 4.28 -12.58 -19.04
C PHE A 77 3.28 -11.72 -18.26
N LEU A 78 3.46 -11.62 -16.94
CA LEU A 78 2.57 -10.84 -16.08
C LEU A 78 2.62 -9.35 -16.42
N LYS A 79 3.80 -8.78 -16.68
CA LYS A 79 3.94 -7.38 -17.13
C LYS A 79 3.26 -7.08 -18.47
N THR A 80 3.18 -8.08 -19.35
CA THR A 80 2.59 -7.90 -20.69
C THR A 80 1.07 -7.96 -20.65
N ARG A 81 0.50 -8.71 -19.71
CA ARG A 81 -0.95 -8.96 -19.63
C ARG A 81 -1.67 -8.21 -18.50
N SER A 82 -0.93 -7.58 -17.60
CA SER A 82 -1.47 -6.82 -16.49
C SER A 82 -1.19 -5.34 -16.69
N ASP A 83 -2.17 -4.49 -16.36
CA ASP A 83 -2.00 -3.04 -16.30
C ASP A 83 -1.26 -2.58 -15.03
N LYS A 84 -0.84 -3.53 -14.18
CA LYS A 84 -0.15 -3.24 -12.92
C LYS A 84 1.37 -3.22 -13.09
N ILE A 85 2.03 -2.41 -12.25
CA ILE A 85 3.49 -2.41 -12.13
C ILE A 85 3.90 -3.63 -11.31
N ILE A 86 4.39 -4.68 -11.97
CA ILE A 86 4.78 -5.93 -11.32
C ILE A 86 6.30 -5.96 -11.19
N VAL A 87 6.78 -6.22 -9.97
CA VAL A 87 8.21 -6.39 -9.67
C VAL A 87 8.56 -7.86 -9.47
N SER A 88 9.85 -8.18 -9.45
CA SER A 88 10.32 -9.57 -9.27
C SER A 88 9.87 -10.16 -7.93
N GLU A 89 9.82 -9.36 -6.86
CA GLU A 89 9.35 -9.78 -5.53
C GLU A 89 7.90 -10.28 -5.56
N ASP A 90 7.03 -9.64 -6.35
CA ASP A 90 5.66 -10.09 -6.52
C ASP A 90 5.60 -11.50 -7.12
N VAL A 91 6.45 -11.77 -8.10
CA VAL A 91 6.52 -13.09 -8.75
C VAL A 91 7.11 -14.13 -7.80
N HIS A 92 8.08 -13.76 -6.98
CA HIS A 92 8.58 -14.65 -5.92
C HIS A 92 7.48 -15.00 -4.92
N ASN A 93 6.68 -14.02 -4.50
CA ASN A 93 5.52 -14.26 -3.62
C ASN A 93 4.49 -15.18 -4.29
N ILE A 94 4.15 -14.95 -5.56
CA ILE A 94 3.23 -15.78 -6.34
C ILE A 94 3.76 -17.23 -6.45
N VAL A 95 5.02 -17.41 -6.83
CA VAL A 95 5.62 -18.75 -6.91
C VAL A 95 5.66 -19.41 -5.54
N GLN A 96 5.89 -18.65 -4.47
CA GLN A 96 5.85 -19.18 -3.11
C GLN A 96 4.44 -19.62 -2.72
N THR A 97 3.39 -18.88 -3.11
CA THR A 97 2.01 -19.32 -2.93
C THR A 97 1.71 -20.61 -3.68
N PHE A 98 2.19 -20.77 -4.92
CA PHE A 98 2.02 -22.04 -5.65
C PHE A 98 2.71 -23.21 -4.96
N LYS A 99 3.92 -23.00 -4.45
CA LYS A 99 4.65 -24.03 -3.69
C LYS A 99 3.94 -24.43 -2.39
N LEU A 100 3.29 -23.47 -1.73
CA LEU A 100 2.49 -23.70 -0.53
C LEU A 100 1.24 -24.52 -0.86
N GLU A 101 0.55 -24.20 -1.95
CA GLU A 101 -0.60 -24.97 -2.45
C GLU A 101 -0.22 -26.41 -2.83
N GLU A 102 0.95 -26.60 -3.44
CA GLU A 102 1.48 -27.93 -3.77
C GLU A 102 2.03 -28.70 -2.55
N GLY A 103 2.00 -28.11 -1.34
CA GLY A 103 2.57 -28.71 -0.13
C GLY A 103 4.10 -28.88 -0.17
N ARG A 104 4.79 -28.21 -1.11
CA ARG A 104 6.26 -28.34 -1.31
C ARG A 104 7.08 -27.58 -0.27
N VAL A 105 6.50 -26.61 0.43
CA VAL A 105 7.20 -25.80 1.43
C VAL A 105 6.29 -25.53 2.63
N PRO A 106 6.72 -25.76 3.87
CA PRO A 106 5.95 -25.37 5.05
C PRO A 106 5.96 -23.85 5.27
N LEU A 107 4.85 -23.29 5.78
CA LEU A 107 4.80 -21.90 6.23
C LEU A 107 5.82 -21.69 7.36
N LYS A 108 6.81 -20.82 7.16
CA LYS A 108 7.59 -20.30 8.30
C LYS A 108 6.68 -19.36 9.07
N LEU A 109 6.09 -19.87 10.16
CA LEU A 109 5.52 -19.05 11.21
C LEU A 109 6.69 -18.40 11.97
N GLU A 110 6.89 -17.10 11.79
CA GLU A 110 7.65 -16.26 12.73
C GLU A 110 6.70 -15.66 13.77
#